data_AF-A0AAD7EPD5-F1
#
_entry.id   AF-A0AAD7EPD5-F1
#
_cell.length_a   1.000
_cell.length_b   1.000
_cell.length_c   1.000
_cell.angle_alpha   90.00
_cell.angle_beta   90.00
_cell.angle_gamma   90.00
#
_symmetry.space_group_name_H-M   'P 1'
#
loop_
_entity.id
_entity.type
_entity.pdbx_description
1 polymer ?
#
loop_
_entity_poly.entity_id
_entity_poly.type
_entity_poly.pdbx_seq_one_letter_code
_entity_poly.pdbx_strand_id
1 'polypeptide(L)'
;MRYLNQHQTYFRLQSRSTGPFRCSAKTELPTLDELLKHASILRERYASQTAYEQSLDKAEQDNTEPHTKFPAGSTWTRLCAPETPTAEPDADEDTDMPGLADIPEDTDSTDKTRDADEPANEIPPKTKADEDGPKFHKEEEGFDGDRVLSNSILFLMEFGWWIELNHAIPEGDVGRGLVTSRYSTRSIDERACTSNQNYMGYMLDLYALLEFECSPELQETLLDNWLFNLPGEAGKFVEGDLMQEWNNRWLEDIAGQRGGEFDDNFYCKTVAPNVLHFLKMKEGIETAFALKPRGKAHLPTSPQRDPNPSAPVNRFDRGYQRLDEGKMAEFLQRSAEYAELVQDMEAMRNSSSVPAPGADILSPELNSPTSSTNPFPDWSQTNQPASRRSARSTASKAASLAADSVEGWDDKDHSDEVLVSGSDLAVSTDPETGRLCDDWYEPADFEALLEQIFGPEDEADEESEDEEPESDEPESESEGE
;
A
#
# COMPACT_ATOMS: atom_id res chain seq x y z
N MET A 1 24.26 -5.80 -1.01
CA MET A 1 25.07 -5.49 -2.23
C MET A 1 24.22 -5.03 -3.43
N ARG A 2 23.05 -5.63 -3.73
CA ARG A 2 22.17 -5.16 -4.82
C ARG A 2 21.34 -3.90 -4.48
N TYR A 3 20.98 -3.72 -3.21
CA TYR A 3 20.30 -2.54 -2.64
C TYR A 3 20.90 -1.18 -3.07
N LEU A 4 22.23 -1.10 -3.26
CA LEU A 4 22.91 0.14 -3.68
C LEU A 4 23.10 0.30 -5.18
N ASN A 5 23.02 -0.78 -5.97
CA ASN A 5 23.15 -0.71 -7.42
C ASN A 5 21.88 -0.12 -8.06
N GLN A 6 20.70 -0.34 -7.47
CA GLN A 6 19.44 0.27 -7.90
C GLN A 6 19.32 1.75 -7.48
N HIS A 7 19.79 2.15 -6.28
CA HIS A 7 19.89 3.56 -5.89
C HIS A 7 20.77 4.40 -6.84
N GLN A 8 21.80 3.82 -7.47
CA GLN A 8 22.61 4.52 -8.48
C GLN A 8 21.81 4.87 -9.75
N THR A 9 20.82 4.07 -10.13
CA THR A 9 19.94 4.34 -11.28
C THR A 9 18.98 5.49 -10.97
N TYR A 10 18.45 5.54 -9.74
CA TYR A 10 17.57 6.61 -9.30
C TYR A 10 18.30 7.96 -9.16
N PHE A 11 19.49 7.98 -8.56
CA PHE A 11 20.34 9.19 -8.50
C PHE A 11 20.84 9.63 -9.88
N ARG A 12 21.03 8.71 -10.84
CA ARG A 12 21.33 9.07 -12.24
C ARG A 12 20.18 9.83 -12.91
N LEU A 13 18.92 9.47 -12.64
CA LEU A 13 17.76 10.11 -13.25
C LEU A 13 17.49 11.52 -12.72
N GLN A 14 17.70 11.78 -11.42
CA GLN A 14 17.59 13.13 -10.86
C GLN A 14 18.75 14.07 -11.20
N SER A 15 19.91 13.54 -11.65
CA SER A 15 21.07 14.36 -12.04
C SER A 15 20.84 15.28 -13.27
N ARG A 16 19.70 15.15 -13.97
CA ARG A 16 19.28 16.09 -15.03
C ARG A 16 18.59 17.35 -14.50
N SER A 17 18.21 17.39 -13.22
CA SER A 17 17.69 18.57 -12.53
C SER A 17 18.83 19.24 -11.76
N THR A 18 19.23 20.41 -12.23
CA THR A 18 20.33 21.22 -11.73
C THR A 18 20.12 21.68 -10.28
N GLY A 19 20.76 21.00 -9.32
CA GLY A 19 20.91 21.40 -7.92
C GLY A 19 22.36 21.25 -7.44
N PRO A 20 22.77 21.92 -6.34
CA PRO A 20 24.16 22.31 -6.06
C PRO A 20 24.99 21.19 -5.42
N PHE A 21 24.93 19.97 -5.94
CA PHE A 21 26.07 19.07 -5.81
C PHE A 21 27.14 19.57 -6.78
N ARG A 22 27.79 20.67 -6.41
CA ARG A 22 29.11 21.00 -6.97
C ARG A 22 30.03 19.87 -6.52
N CYS A 23 30.05 18.78 -7.29
CA CYS A 23 31.21 17.91 -7.33
C CYS A 23 32.40 18.87 -7.46
N SER A 24 33.20 18.97 -6.40
CA SER A 24 34.43 19.76 -6.42
C SER A 24 35.16 19.45 -7.73
N ALA A 25 35.81 20.43 -8.33
CA ALA A 25 36.43 20.34 -9.67
C ALA A 25 37.50 19.24 -9.89
N LYS A 26 37.57 18.26 -8.99
CA LYS A 26 38.23 16.97 -9.19
C LYS A 26 37.53 16.25 -10.35
N THR A 27 38.31 15.95 -11.39
CA THR A 27 37.88 15.28 -12.62
C THR A 27 37.63 13.77 -12.45
N GLU A 28 37.84 13.23 -11.27
CA GLU A 28 37.72 11.80 -10.98
C GLU A 28 36.46 11.54 -10.17
N LEU A 29 35.61 10.65 -10.68
CA LEU A 29 34.43 10.16 -9.97
C LEU A 29 34.88 9.29 -8.79
N PRO A 30 34.18 9.33 -7.64
CA PRO A 30 34.48 8.45 -6.51
C PRO A 30 34.35 6.98 -6.92
N THR A 31 35.14 6.11 -6.30
CA THR A 31 35.03 4.66 -6.53
C THR A 31 33.75 4.10 -5.91
N LEU A 32 33.34 2.90 -6.33
CA LEU A 32 32.18 2.23 -5.73
C LEU A 32 32.38 2.04 -4.21
N ASP A 33 33.57 1.65 -3.77
CA ASP A 33 33.88 1.44 -2.36
C ASP A 33 33.78 2.74 -1.55
N GLU A 34 34.21 3.87 -2.12
CA GLU A 34 34.04 5.19 -1.51
C GLU A 34 32.56 5.57 -1.38
N LEU A 35 31.75 5.30 -2.40
CA LEU A 35 30.31 5.51 -2.35
C LEU A 35 29.63 4.63 -1.31
N LEU A 36 30.00 3.35 -1.21
CA LEU A 36 29.49 2.42 -0.20
C LEU A 36 29.85 2.89 1.21
N LYS A 37 31.11 3.34 1.39
CA LYS A 37 31.56 3.91 2.66
C LYS A 37 30.76 5.15 3.05
N HIS A 38 30.52 6.07 2.11
CA HIS A 38 29.70 7.25 2.38
C HIS A 38 28.24 6.89 2.65
N ALA A 39 27.69 5.91 1.95
CA ALA A 39 26.33 5.43 2.19
C ALA A 39 26.16 4.84 3.59
N SER A 40 27.14 4.06 4.09
CA SER A 40 27.12 3.54 5.47
C SER A 40 27.07 4.68 6.48
N ILE A 41 27.93 5.69 6.30
CA ILE A 41 27.98 6.86 7.18
C ILE A 41 26.65 7.63 7.13
N LEU A 42 26.09 7.84 5.94
CA LEU A 42 24.80 8.54 5.78
C LEU A 42 23.65 7.76 6.42
N ARG A 43 23.61 6.43 6.27
CA ARG A 43 22.62 5.57 6.89
C ARG A 43 22.72 5.63 8.41
N GLU A 44 23.91 5.35 8.94
CA GLU A 44 24.15 5.37 10.39
C GLU A 44 23.84 6.73 11.00
N ARG A 45 24.16 7.82 10.29
CA ARG A 45 23.94 9.17 10.77
C ARG A 45 22.51 9.68 10.56
N TYR A 46 21.78 9.31 9.51
CA TYR A 46 20.53 9.99 9.14
C TYR A 46 19.35 9.07 8.80
N ALA A 47 19.54 7.75 8.79
CA ALA A 47 18.49 6.81 8.43
C ALA A 47 18.62 5.51 9.26
N SER A 48 18.90 5.65 10.55
CA SER A 48 18.98 4.55 11.50
C SER A 48 18.20 4.88 12.77
N GLN A 49 17.72 3.84 13.46
CA GLN A 49 17.04 3.99 14.74
C GLN A 49 17.94 4.68 15.78
N THR A 50 19.21 4.31 15.81
CA THR A 50 20.21 4.94 16.69
C THR A 50 20.39 6.42 16.37
N ALA A 51 20.35 6.83 15.10
CA ALA A 51 20.38 8.25 14.75
C ALA A 51 19.12 8.97 15.24
N TYR A 52 17.95 8.33 15.14
CA TYR A 52 16.72 8.91 15.67
C TYR A 52 16.83 9.13 17.19
N GLU A 53 17.28 8.14 17.95
CA GLU A 53 17.51 8.24 19.41
C GLU A 53 18.54 9.32 19.76
N GLN A 54 19.70 9.30 19.09
CA GLN A 54 20.74 10.31 19.26
C GLN A 54 20.27 11.74 18.96
N SER A 55 19.26 11.91 18.10
CA SER A 55 18.72 13.22 17.79
C SER A 55 17.72 13.71 18.85
N LEU A 56 17.19 12.81 19.68
CA LEU A 56 16.27 13.13 20.78
C LEU A 56 17.01 13.48 22.08
N ASP A 57 18.23 12.97 22.29
CA ASP A 57 19.03 13.21 23.49
C ASP A 57 20.43 13.75 23.13
N LYS A 58 20.71 14.97 23.60
CA LYS A 58 22.01 15.62 23.38
C LYS A 58 23.17 14.89 24.06
N ALA A 59 22.96 14.27 25.22
CA ALA A 59 23.99 13.51 25.91
C ALA A 59 24.40 12.27 25.11
N GLU A 60 23.44 11.57 24.50
CA GLU A 60 23.72 10.47 23.58
C GLU A 60 24.52 10.95 22.36
N GLN A 61 24.12 12.09 21.78
CA GLN A 61 24.87 12.71 20.67
C GLN A 61 26.31 13.06 21.07
N ASP A 62 26.53 13.57 22.28
CA ASP A 62 27.85 13.96 22.77
C ASP A 62 28.76 12.75 23.05
N ASN A 63 28.20 11.59 23.39
CA ASN A 63 28.95 10.35 23.63
C ASN A 63 29.21 9.52 22.37
N THR A 64 28.49 9.80 21.28
CA THR A 64 28.56 9.05 20.03
C THR A 64 29.90 9.23 19.29
N GLU A 65 30.28 8.27 18.44
CA GLU A 65 31.50 8.37 17.65
C GLU A 65 31.53 9.62 16.73
N PRO A 66 32.69 10.28 16.53
CA PRO A 66 32.77 11.52 15.76
C PRO A 66 32.22 11.44 14.33
N HIS A 67 32.20 10.25 13.73
CA HIS A 67 31.74 10.04 12.36
C HIS A 67 30.22 9.77 12.26
N THR A 68 29.53 9.55 13.38
CA THR A 68 28.06 9.41 13.44
C THR A 68 27.40 10.63 14.08
N LYS A 69 28.16 11.53 14.73
CA LYS A 69 27.64 12.81 15.22
C LYS A 69 27.03 13.69 14.13
N PHE A 70 25.91 14.32 14.45
CA PHE A 70 25.33 15.36 13.62
C PHE A 70 26.23 16.61 13.59
N PRO A 71 26.53 17.17 12.42
CA PRO A 71 27.19 18.46 12.35
C PRO A 71 26.27 19.53 12.95
N ALA A 72 26.80 20.35 13.87
CA ALA A 72 26.06 21.48 14.40
C ALA A 72 25.69 22.45 13.25
N GLY A 73 24.40 22.57 12.99
CA GLY A 73 23.89 23.51 12.00
C GLY A 73 24.16 24.96 12.40
N SER A 74 24.40 25.82 11.42
CA SER A 74 24.32 27.27 11.67
C SER A 74 22.86 27.63 11.94
N THR A 75 22.62 28.58 12.86
CA THR A 75 21.27 29.10 13.12
C THR A 75 20.60 29.46 11.80
N TRP A 76 19.42 28.88 11.55
CA TRP A 76 18.65 29.17 10.33
C TRP A 76 18.32 30.66 10.31
N THR A 77 19.10 31.41 9.53
CA THR A 77 18.80 32.82 9.31
C THR A 77 17.69 32.81 8.29
N ARG A 78 16.44 32.99 8.76
CA ARG A 78 15.31 33.22 7.87
C ARG A 78 15.78 34.33 6.93
N LEU A 79 15.95 34.00 5.66
CA LEU A 79 16.14 35.00 4.63
C LEU A 79 14.84 35.80 4.70
N CYS A 80 14.85 36.87 5.48
CA CYS A 80 13.75 37.82 5.50
C CYS A 80 13.60 38.17 4.04
N ALA A 81 12.50 37.71 3.45
CA ALA A 81 12.12 38.19 2.13
C ALA A 81 12.26 39.71 2.24
N PRO A 82 13.03 40.35 1.35
CA PRO A 82 13.24 41.79 1.42
C PRO A 82 11.85 42.39 1.57
N GLU A 83 11.60 43.05 2.71
CA GLU A 83 10.27 43.51 3.07
C GLU A 83 9.70 44.16 1.83
N THR A 84 8.70 43.51 1.21
CA THR A 84 8.04 44.08 0.06
C THR A 84 7.54 45.42 0.59
N PRO A 85 8.03 46.56 0.06
CA PRO A 85 7.74 47.86 0.63
C PRO A 85 6.22 47.91 0.75
N THR A 86 5.76 47.96 1.99
CA THR A 86 4.34 47.98 2.29
C THR A 86 3.82 49.18 1.54
N ALA A 87 3.09 48.93 0.45
CA ALA A 87 2.39 49.99 -0.24
C ALA A 87 1.55 50.65 0.84
N GLU A 88 1.84 51.93 1.11
CA GLU A 88 1.05 52.71 2.03
C GLU A 88 -0.41 52.52 1.61
N PRO A 89 -1.32 52.16 2.54
CA PRO A 89 -2.72 52.01 2.19
C PRO A 89 -3.19 53.37 1.69
N ASP A 90 -3.41 53.48 0.37
CA ASP A 90 -4.13 54.57 -0.24
C ASP A 90 -5.52 54.57 0.39
N ALA A 91 -5.67 55.39 1.43
CA ALA A 91 -6.95 55.82 1.95
C ALA A 91 -7.56 56.71 0.87
N ASP A 92 -8.42 56.14 0.04
CA ASP A 92 -9.55 56.82 -0.62
C ASP A 92 -10.22 55.83 -1.59
N GLU A 93 -11.40 55.33 -1.23
CA GLU A 93 -12.64 55.49 -2.02
C GLU A 93 -13.74 54.61 -1.44
N ASP A 94 -14.55 55.22 -0.59
CA ASP A 94 -15.95 54.86 -0.35
C ASP A 94 -16.67 54.76 -1.71
N THR A 95 -16.78 53.55 -2.25
CA THR A 95 -17.68 53.28 -3.37
C THR A 95 -18.92 52.56 -2.86
N ASP A 96 -19.93 53.35 -2.54
CA ASP A 96 -21.33 52.93 -2.38
C ASP A 96 -21.75 52.06 -3.59
N MET A 97 -21.95 50.77 -3.35
CA MET A 97 -22.62 49.86 -4.27
C MET A 97 -24.14 49.87 -3.96
N PRO A 98 -24.99 50.42 -4.84
CA PRO A 98 -26.43 50.39 -4.62
C PRO A 98 -27.04 49.08 -5.13
N GLY A 99 -27.83 48.44 -4.27
CA GLY A 99 -29.04 47.71 -4.64
C GLY A 99 -28.86 46.47 -5.52
N LEU A 100 -28.61 45.32 -4.88
CA LEU A 100 -29.01 44.03 -5.45
C LEU A 100 -30.36 43.63 -4.84
N ALA A 101 -31.40 43.80 -5.66
CA ALA A 101 -32.78 43.50 -5.34
C ALA A 101 -33.03 41.99 -5.19
N ASP A 102 -33.96 41.70 -4.29
CA ASP A 102 -34.65 40.44 -4.00
C ASP A 102 -34.74 39.46 -5.18
N ILE A 103 -34.13 38.28 -5.01
CA ILE A 103 -34.44 37.09 -5.79
C ILE A 103 -35.38 36.23 -4.91
N PRO A 104 -36.63 35.99 -5.32
CA PRO A 104 -37.54 35.13 -4.56
C PRO A 104 -37.15 33.66 -4.75
N GLU A 105 -36.89 32.96 -3.64
CA GLU A 105 -36.80 31.50 -3.60
C GLU A 105 -38.18 30.89 -3.83
N ASP A 106 -38.38 30.31 -5.01
CA ASP A 106 -39.48 29.38 -5.28
C ASP A 106 -39.21 28.06 -4.55
N THR A 107 -39.82 27.92 -3.38
CA THR A 107 -39.97 26.64 -2.68
C THR A 107 -41.17 25.89 -3.26
N ASP A 108 -40.95 25.14 -4.35
CA ASP A 108 -41.96 24.19 -4.82
C ASP A 108 -41.91 22.89 -4.00
N SER A 109 -43.11 22.53 -3.59
CA SER A 109 -43.48 21.55 -2.61
C SER A 109 -43.84 20.25 -3.33
N THR A 110 -43.07 19.19 -3.11
CA THR A 110 -43.59 17.82 -3.29
C THR A 110 -43.56 17.05 -1.99
N ASP A 111 -44.62 17.31 -1.24
CA ASP A 111 -45.43 16.37 -0.47
C ASP A 111 -45.22 14.88 -0.85
N LYS A 112 -44.62 14.14 0.08
CA LYS A 112 -44.91 12.71 0.29
C LYS A 112 -44.99 12.44 1.78
N THR A 113 -46.21 12.60 2.31
CA THR A 113 -46.71 11.92 3.50
C THR A 113 -46.39 10.43 3.49
N ARG A 114 -45.70 9.95 4.53
CA ARG A 114 -45.95 8.63 5.10
C ARG A 114 -45.60 8.60 6.59
N ASP A 115 -46.65 8.38 7.37
CA ASP A 115 -46.70 8.00 8.79
C ASP A 115 -45.74 6.80 9.07
N ALA A 116 -45.18 6.56 10.25
CA ALA A 116 -45.61 6.88 11.60
C ALA A 116 -44.44 6.73 12.61
N ASP A 117 -44.49 7.54 13.67
CA ASP A 117 -44.01 7.29 15.04
C ASP A 117 -42.69 6.52 15.24
N GLU A 118 -41.58 7.26 15.18
CA GLU A 118 -40.36 6.91 15.92
C GLU A 118 -39.98 8.12 16.81
N PRO A 119 -39.81 7.95 18.14
CA PRO A 119 -39.60 9.08 19.04
C PRO A 119 -38.25 9.74 18.75
N ALA A 120 -38.33 11.00 18.36
CA ALA A 120 -37.21 11.90 18.10
C ALA A 120 -36.22 11.92 19.26
N ASN A 121 -35.06 11.28 19.05
CA ASN A 121 -33.87 11.52 19.84
C ASN A 121 -33.22 12.76 19.22
N GLU A 122 -33.62 13.95 19.71
CA GLU A 122 -33.04 15.24 19.31
C GLU A 122 -31.54 15.21 19.62
N ILE A 123 -30.73 14.88 18.61
CA ILE A 123 -29.29 15.07 18.68
C ILE A 123 -29.07 16.59 18.75
N PRO A 124 -28.51 17.12 19.85
CA PRO A 124 -28.28 18.55 19.96
C PRO A 124 -27.40 19.01 18.79
N PRO A 125 -27.65 20.19 18.21
CA PRO A 125 -26.87 20.71 17.10
C PRO A 125 -25.40 20.72 17.51
N LYS A 126 -24.55 19.99 16.78
CA LYS A 126 -23.09 20.09 16.88
C LYS A 126 -22.74 21.55 16.62
N THR A 127 -22.63 22.33 17.68
CA THR A 127 -22.06 23.66 17.66
C THR A 127 -20.67 23.51 17.04
N LYS A 128 -20.40 24.30 16.00
CA LYS A 128 -19.05 24.45 15.41
C LYS A 128 -18.14 24.91 16.54
N ALA A 129 -17.59 23.95 17.28
CA ALA A 129 -16.55 24.19 18.24
C ALA A 129 -15.45 24.87 17.46
N ASP A 130 -15.03 26.03 17.96
CA ASP A 130 -13.94 26.83 17.43
C ASP A 130 -12.86 25.90 16.88
N GLU A 131 -12.62 25.95 15.57
CA GLU A 131 -11.53 25.23 14.92
C GLU A 131 -10.23 25.76 15.52
N ASP A 132 -9.87 25.14 16.63
CA ASP A 132 -8.65 25.31 17.40
C ASP A 132 -7.53 25.20 16.36
N GLY A 133 -6.87 26.34 16.10
CA GLY A 133 -5.85 26.44 15.06
C GLY A 133 -4.81 25.33 15.20
N PRO A 134 -4.00 25.08 14.14
CA PRO A 134 -3.06 23.97 14.12
C PRO A 134 -2.28 23.88 15.43
N LYS A 135 -2.54 22.80 16.18
CA LYS A 135 -1.92 22.58 17.48
C LYS A 135 -0.43 22.34 17.24
N PHE A 136 0.37 23.38 17.40
CA PHE A 136 1.81 23.24 17.39
C PHE A 136 2.21 22.31 18.54
N HIS A 137 3.04 21.32 18.22
CA HIS A 137 3.63 20.45 19.23
C HIS A 137 4.42 21.32 20.22
N LYS A 138 4.14 21.15 21.52
CA LYS A 138 4.86 21.84 22.59
C LYS A 138 5.77 20.82 23.25
N GLU A 139 7.07 21.02 23.08
CA GLU A 139 8.09 20.18 23.73
C GLU A 139 7.95 20.24 25.25
N GLU A 140 8.35 19.14 25.89
CA GLU A 140 8.40 19.05 27.35
C GLU A 140 9.48 19.99 27.93
N GLU A 141 9.27 20.44 29.16
CA GLU A 141 10.24 21.31 29.83
C GLU A 141 11.53 20.52 30.10
N GLY A 142 12.64 20.96 29.50
CA GLY A 142 13.94 20.29 29.61
C GLY A 142 14.32 19.41 28.43
N PHE A 143 13.47 19.29 27.39
CA PHE A 143 13.86 18.65 26.14
C PHE A 143 15.04 19.41 25.51
N ASP A 144 16.17 18.72 25.31
CA ASP A 144 17.41 19.28 24.80
C ASP A 144 17.85 18.69 23.44
N GLY A 145 17.07 17.76 22.89
CA GLY A 145 17.22 17.22 21.55
C GLY A 145 16.73 18.13 20.42
N ASP A 146 16.84 17.64 19.18
CA ASP A 146 16.38 18.30 17.96
C ASP A 146 15.23 17.50 17.32
N ARG A 147 14.00 17.78 17.77
CA ARG A 147 12.79 17.14 17.27
C ARG A 147 12.64 17.21 15.75
N VAL A 148 13.03 18.33 15.14
CA VAL A 148 12.89 18.53 13.69
C VAL A 148 13.82 17.58 12.95
N LEU A 149 15.06 17.43 13.44
CA LEU A 149 15.99 16.44 12.92
C LEU A 149 15.49 15.01 13.17
N SER A 150 15.01 14.69 14.38
CA SER A 150 14.44 13.36 14.69
C SER A 150 13.32 12.99 13.73
N ASN A 151 12.36 13.89 13.53
CA ASN A 151 11.25 13.68 12.60
C ASN A 151 11.74 13.51 11.16
N SER A 152 12.80 14.22 10.76
CA SER A 152 13.39 14.09 9.43
C SER A 152 14.10 12.75 9.22
N ILE A 153 14.82 12.25 10.23
CA ILE A 153 15.47 10.93 10.22
C ILE A 153 14.42 9.84 10.12
N LEU A 154 13.38 9.95 10.94
CA LEU A 154 12.26 9.03 10.97
C LEU A 154 11.55 8.96 9.61
N PHE A 155 11.28 10.13 9.02
CA PHE A 155 10.75 10.21 7.66
C PHE A 155 11.66 9.53 6.64
N LEU A 156 12.98 9.72 6.71
CA LEU A 156 13.93 9.07 5.81
C LEU A 156 13.95 7.54 5.97
N MET A 157 13.84 7.04 7.21
CA MET A 157 13.74 5.61 7.49
C MET A 157 12.47 5.02 6.88
N GLU A 158 11.31 5.62 7.17
CA GLU A 158 10.01 5.16 6.64
C GLU A 158 9.94 5.25 5.13
N PHE A 159 10.46 6.34 4.56
CA PHE A 159 10.51 6.50 3.12
C PHE A 159 11.46 5.49 2.45
N GLY A 160 12.55 5.10 3.12
CA GLY A 160 13.42 4.02 2.68
C GLY A 160 12.67 2.69 2.59
N TRP A 161 11.89 2.34 3.61
CA TRP A 161 11.02 1.16 3.59
C TRP A 161 9.96 1.25 2.49
N TRP A 162 9.32 2.41 2.33
CA TRP A 162 8.35 2.59 1.26
C TRP A 162 8.98 2.40 -0.13
N ILE A 163 10.18 2.94 -0.38
CA ILE A 163 10.93 2.71 -1.63
C ILE A 163 11.16 1.22 -1.83
N GLU A 164 11.59 0.52 -0.78
CA GLU A 164 11.88 -0.91 -0.86
C GLU A 164 10.63 -1.73 -1.22
N LEU A 165 9.50 -1.41 -0.61
CA LEU A 165 8.22 -2.04 -0.93
C LEU A 165 7.83 -1.82 -2.40
N ASN A 166 8.00 -0.59 -2.91
CA ASN A 166 7.76 -0.24 -4.31
C ASN A 166 8.68 -0.97 -5.30
N HIS A 167 9.83 -1.48 -4.84
CA HIS A 167 10.70 -2.32 -5.66
C HIS A 167 10.37 -3.80 -5.51
N ALA A 168 10.08 -4.26 -4.29
CA ALA A 168 9.75 -5.65 -4.00
C ALA A 168 8.49 -6.11 -4.73
N ILE A 169 7.43 -5.29 -4.71
CA ILE A 169 6.15 -5.65 -5.30
C ILE A 169 6.25 -5.90 -6.80
N PRO A 170 6.75 -4.98 -7.67
CA PRO A 170 6.81 -5.24 -9.10
C PRO A 170 7.73 -6.41 -9.46
N GLU A 171 8.78 -6.65 -8.66
CA GLU A 171 9.69 -7.78 -8.83
C GLU A 171 9.04 -9.13 -8.44
N GLY A 172 7.90 -9.12 -7.73
CA GLY A 172 7.25 -10.32 -7.22
C GLY A 172 7.96 -10.90 -5.99
N ASP A 173 8.80 -10.11 -5.32
CA ASP A 173 9.56 -10.54 -4.15
C ASP A 173 8.71 -10.39 -2.87
N VAL A 174 7.86 -11.38 -2.66
CA VAL A 174 6.89 -11.41 -1.56
C VAL A 174 7.56 -11.40 -0.18
N GLY A 175 8.72 -12.08 -0.05
CA GLY A 175 9.47 -12.13 1.20
C GLY A 175 9.99 -10.74 1.60
N ARG A 176 10.55 -10.02 0.63
CA ARG A 176 11.05 -8.65 0.84
C ARG A 176 9.91 -7.66 1.10
N GLY A 177 8.78 -7.83 0.43
CA GLY A 177 7.55 -7.10 0.71
C GLY A 177 7.09 -7.30 2.15
N LEU A 178 7.09 -8.55 2.64
CA LEU A 178 6.63 -8.88 3.99
C LEU A 178 7.55 -8.28 5.05
N VAL A 179 8.87 -8.45 4.90
CA VAL A 179 9.87 -7.87 5.81
C VAL A 179 9.71 -6.36 5.89
N THR A 180 9.53 -5.69 4.75
CA THR A 180 9.35 -4.24 4.67
C THR A 180 8.04 -3.78 5.33
N SER A 181 6.96 -4.54 5.10
CA SER A 181 5.65 -4.28 5.73
C SER A 181 5.75 -4.41 7.26
N ARG A 182 6.48 -5.40 7.78
CA ARG A 182 6.71 -5.61 9.22
C ARG A 182 7.41 -4.42 9.87
N TYR A 183 8.47 -3.91 9.26
CA TYR A 183 9.18 -2.72 9.77
C TYR A 183 8.28 -1.47 9.74
N SER A 184 7.44 -1.35 8.72
CA SER A 184 6.49 -0.25 8.58
C SER A 184 5.38 -0.33 9.64
N THR A 185 4.80 -1.51 9.88
CA THR A 185 3.78 -1.76 10.91
C THR A 185 4.31 -1.40 12.30
N ARG A 186 5.49 -1.93 12.68
CA ARG A 186 6.13 -1.62 13.97
C ARG A 186 6.37 -0.12 14.16
N SER A 187 6.86 0.54 13.10
CA SER A 187 7.12 1.98 13.10
C SER A 187 5.87 2.83 13.35
N ILE A 188 4.71 2.38 12.85
CA ILE A 188 3.44 3.10 12.98
C ILE A 188 2.78 2.82 14.34
N ASP A 189 2.84 1.59 14.85
CA ASP A 189 2.27 1.21 16.15
C ASP A 189 2.86 2.02 17.30
N GLU A 190 4.19 2.16 17.32
CA GLU A 190 4.90 2.95 18.32
C GLU A 190 4.47 4.43 18.31
N ARG A 191 3.83 4.90 17.24
CA ARG A 191 3.50 6.31 17.03
C ARG A 191 2.01 6.62 17.01
N ALA A 192 1.13 5.61 17.01
CA ALA A 192 -0.34 5.78 16.97
C ALA A 192 -0.82 6.82 15.92
N CYS A 193 -0.04 7.04 14.86
CA CYS A 193 -0.13 8.24 14.02
C CYS A 193 -1.15 8.15 12.89
N THR A 194 -1.78 6.99 12.69
CA THR A 194 -2.79 6.85 11.63
C THR A 194 -4.19 6.93 12.22
N SER A 195 -5.04 7.69 11.54
CA SER A 195 -6.49 7.68 11.79
C SER A 195 -7.14 6.35 11.41
N ASN A 196 -6.40 5.43 10.77
CA ASN A 196 -6.87 4.13 10.33
C ASN A 196 -6.25 2.99 11.16
N GLN A 197 -6.63 2.94 12.43
CA GLN A 197 -6.21 1.89 13.39
C GLN A 197 -6.63 0.48 12.94
N ASN A 198 -7.69 0.37 12.14
CA ASN A 198 -8.20 -0.91 11.66
C ASN A 198 -7.19 -1.61 10.72
N TYR A 199 -6.54 -0.84 9.84
CA TYR A 199 -5.53 -1.38 8.94
C TYR A 199 -4.30 -1.90 9.70
N MET A 200 -3.90 -1.17 10.76
CA MET A 200 -2.80 -1.60 11.61
C MET A 200 -3.08 -2.92 12.31
N GLY A 201 -4.27 -3.04 12.91
CA GLY A 201 -4.71 -4.29 13.53
C GLY A 201 -4.71 -5.46 12.54
N TYR A 202 -5.19 -5.23 11.31
CA TYR A 202 -5.16 -6.25 10.25
C TYR A 202 -3.72 -6.68 9.90
N MET A 203 -2.78 -5.74 9.76
CA MET A 203 -1.39 -6.07 9.44
C MET A 203 -0.68 -6.82 10.57
N LEU A 204 -0.99 -6.48 11.83
CA LEU A 204 -0.51 -7.21 13.00
C LEU A 204 -1.10 -8.62 13.07
N ASP A 205 -2.40 -8.78 12.85
CA ASP A 205 -3.08 -10.08 12.81
C ASP A 205 -2.50 -10.94 11.68
N LEU A 206 -2.29 -10.38 10.50
CA LEU A 206 -1.64 -11.07 9.37
C LEU A 206 -0.21 -11.50 9.73
N TYR A 207 0.56 -10.63 10.39
CA TYR A 207 1.90 -10.96 10.84
C TYR A 207 1.89 -12.11 11.86
N ALA A 208 1.02 -12.03 12.88
CA ALA A 208 0.88 -13.07 13.89
C ALA A 208 0.42 -14.40 13.27
N LEU A 209 -0.51 -14.34 12.32
CA LEU A 209 -0.99 -15.49 11.56
C LEU A 209 0.16 -16.16 10.80
N LEU A 210 0.97 -15.39 10.07
CA LEU A 210 2.08 -15.92 9.28
C LEU A 210 3.23 -16.47 10.12
N GLU A 211 3.56 -15.83 11.25
CA GLU A 211 4.72 -16.19 12.08
C GLU A 211 4.41 -17.34 13.05
N PHE A 212 3.23 -17.31 13.69
CA PHE A 212 2.95 -18.15 14.86
C PHE A 212 1.86 -19.20 14.63
N GLU A 213 0.95 -18.98 13.68
CA GLU A 213 -0.22 -19.84 13.50
C GLU A 213 -0.19 -20.68 12.22
N CYS A 214 0.45 -20.19 11.14
CA CYS A 214 0.51 -20.91 9.88
C CYS A 214 1.53 -22.06 9.93
N SER A 215 1.16 -23.19 9.32
CA SER A 215 2.17 -24.14 8.89
C SER A 215 2.97 -23.55 7.72
N PRO A 216 4.20 -24.02 7.46
CA PRO A 216 5.01 -23.54 6.34
C PRO A 216 4.27 -23.62 4.99
N GLU A 217 3.47 -24.68 4.77
CA GLU A 217 2.69 -24.85 3.54
C GLU A 217 1.55 -23.83 3.42
N LEU A 218 0.91 -23.49 4.55
CA LEU A 218 -0.13 -22.45 4.58
C LEU A 218 0.48 -21.06 4.41
N GLN A 219 1.65 -20.81 5.00
CA GLN A 219 2.39 -19.56 4.83
C GLN A 219 2.75 -19.34 3.36
N GLU A 220 3.34 -20.34 2.70
CA GLU A 220 3.64 -20.30 1.27
C GLU A 220 2.37 -20.05 0.46
N THR A 221 1.29 -20.79 0.73
CA THR A 221 0.00 -20.59 0.05
C THR A 221 -0.57 -19.18 0.24
N LEU A 222 -0.45 -18.59 1.43
CA LEU A 222 -0.92 -17.23 1.68
C LEU A 222 -0.06 -16.19 0.97
N LEU A 223 1.27 -16.36 0.99
CA LEU A 223 2.22 -15.46 0.32
C LEU A 223 2.09 -15.55 -1.20
N ASP A 224 1.88 -16.73 -1.76
CA ASP A 224 1.62 -16.94 -3.19
C ASP A 224 0.32 -16.23 -3.65
N ASN A 225 -0.63 -16.05 -2.75
CA ASN A 225 -1.87 -15.30 -3.00
C ASN A 225 -1.74 -13.80 -2.69
N TRP A 226 -0.58 -13.31 -2.24
CA TRP A 226 -0.42 -11.91 -1.88
C TRP A 226 -0.04 -11.02 -3.08
N LEU A 227 0.79 -11.53 -4.01
CA LEU A 227 1.19 -10.81 -5.22
C LEU A 227 0.73 -11.55 -6.48
N PHE A 228 0.11 -10.83 -7.41
CA PHE A 228 -0.41 -11.39 -8.66
C PHE A 228 0.28 -10.78 -9.88
N ASN A 229 0.64 -11.63 -10.85
CA ASN A 229 1.16 -11.20 -12.15
C ASN A 229 0.17 -11.57 -13.27
N LEU A 230 -0.88 -10.75 -13.43
CA LEU A 230 -1.92 -10.97 -14.43
C LEU A 230 -1.44 -10.97 -15.88
N PRO A 231 -0.41 -10.17 -16.26
CA PRO A 231 0.18 -10.25 -17.59
C PRO A 231 1.12 -11.45 -17.78
N GLY A 232 1.69 -11.98 -16.70
CA GLY A 232 2.80 -12.95 -16.76
C GLY A 232 4.12 -12.30 -17.17
N GLU A 233 4.27 -10.99 -16.99
CA GLU A 233 5.47 -10.22 -17.37
C GLU A 233 6.30 -9.86 -16.14
N ALA A 234 7.63 -9.98 -16.21
CA ALA A 234 8.50 -9.56 -15.10
C ALA A 234 8.34 -8.05 -14.83
N GLY A 235 8.33 -7.63 -13.56
CA GLY A 235 8.13 -6.23 -13.21
C GLY A 235 6.66 -5.78 -13.19
N LYS A 236 5.69 -6.69 -13.33
CA LYS A 236 4.24 -6.40 -13.42
C LYS A 236 3.40 -7.08 -12.34
N PHE A 237 4.03 -7.51 -11.26
CA PHE A 237 3.31 -7.98 -10.09
C PHE A 237 2.57 -6.82 -9.41
N VAL A 238 1.38 -7.10 -8.91
CA VAL A 238 0.52 -6.18 -8.17
C VAL A 238 0.03 -6.85 -6.89
N GLU A 239 -0.22 -6.06 -5.85
CA GLU A 239 -0.81 -6.56 -4.61
C GLU A 239 -2.22 -7.11 -4.86
N GLY A 240 -2.54 -8.25 -4.23
CA GLY A 240 -3.83 -8.91 -4.35
C GLY A 240 -5.00 -8.07 -3.86
N ASP A 241 -4.81 -7.37 -2.74
CA ASP A 241 -5.84 -6.48 -2.19
C ASP A 241 -6.09 -5.28 -3.12
N LEU A 242 -5.03 -4.66 -3.65
CA LEU A 242 -5.15 -3.58 -4.63
C LEU A 242 -5.85 -4.04 -5.91
N MET A 243 -5.54 -5.25 -6.40
CA MET A 243 -6.24 -5.85 -7.53
C MET A 243 -7.73 -6.07 -7.20
N GLN A 244 -8.05 -6.53 -6.00
CA GLN A 244 -9.42 -6.73 -5.55
C GLN A 244 -10.17 -5.41 -5.45
N GLU A 245 -9.57 -4.36 -4.88
CA GLU A 245 -10.14 -3.01 -4.82
C GLU A 245 -10.42 -2.48 -6.23
N TRP A 246 -9.45 -2.62 -7.14
CA TRP A 246 -9.61 -2.18 -8.52
C TRP A 246 -10.76 -2.90 -9.22
N ASN A 247 -10.85 -4.22 -9.04
CA ASN A 247 -11.94 -5.02 -9.59
C ASN A 247 -13.28 -4.63 -8.98
N ASN A 248 -13.36 -4.43 -7.66
CA ASN A 248 -14.60 -4.05 -6.98
C ASN A 248 -15.10 -2.68 -7.44
N ARG A 249 -14.21 -1.69 -7.54
CA ARG A 249 -14.56 -0.36 -8.07
C ARG A 249 -15.13 -0.44 -9.48
N TRP A 250 -14.49 -1.23 -10.35
CA TRP A 250 -14.99 -1.44 -11.70
C TRP A 250 -16.33 -2.15 -11.73
N LEU A 251 -16.53 -3.09 -10.82
CA LEU A 251 -17.78 -3.79 -10.70
C LEU A 251 -18.90 -2.87 -10.19
N GLU A 252 -18.63 -1.96 -9.28
CA GLU A 252 -19.61 -0.96 -8.86
C GLU A 252 -19.99 -0.01 -10.02
N ASP A 253 -18.99 0.46 -10.78
CA ASP A 253 -19.20 1.34 -11.94
C ASP A 253 -20.08 0.68 -13.02
N ILE A 254 -19.82 -0.59 -13.36
CA ILE A 254 -20.59 -1.32 -14.38
C ILE A 254 -22.02 -1.61 -13.87
N ALA A 255 -22.18 -1.98 -12.60
CA ALA A 255 -23.49 -2.26 -12.01
C ALA A 255 -24.36 -0.99 -11.97
N GLY A 256 -23.79 0.13 -11.51
CA GLY A 256 -24.47 1.43 -11.43
C GLY A 256 -24.95 1.94 -12.78
N GLN A 257 -24.17 1.75 -13.85
CA GLN A 257 -24.54 2.17 -15.21
C GLN A 257 -25.71 1.38 -15.81
N ARG A 258 -25.93 0.13 -15.40
CA ARG A 258 -26.98 -0.74 -15.95
C ARG A 258 -28.26 -0.76 -15.13
N GLY A 259 -28.27 -0.13 -13.95
CA GLY A 259 -29.39 -0.18 -13.02
C GLY A 259 -29.69 -1.60 -12.52
N GLY A 260 -28.68 -2.48 -12.54
CA GLY A 260 -28.77 -3.84 -11.99
C GLY A 260 -28.32 -3.87 -10.54
N GLU A 261 -28.78 -4.87 -9.79
CA GLU A 261 -28.28 -5.15 -8.45
C GLU A 261 -26.92 -5.87 -8.54
N PHE A 262 -26.01 -5.56 -7.61
CA PHE A 262 -24.67 -6.18 -7.56
C PHE A 262 -24.74 -7.72 -7.43
N ASP A 263 -25.79 -8.22 -6.78
CA ASP A 263 -26.03 -9.65 -6.55
C ASP A 263 -26.73 -10.36 -7.73
N ASP A 264 -26.94 -9.70 -8.87
CA ASP A 264 -27.56 -10.35 -10.03
C ASP A 264 -26.71 -11.56 -10.50
N ASN A 265 -27.38 -12.66 -10.80
CA ASN A 265 -26.75 -13.91 -11.20
C ASN A 265 -25.90 -13.76 -12.46
N PHE A 266 -26.31 -12.90 -13.39
CA PHE A 266 -25.48 -12.55 -14.55
C PHE A 266 -24.21 -11.81 -14.13
N TYR A 267 -24.32 -10.91 -13.15
CA TYR A 267 -23.20 -10.14 -12.62
C TYR A 267 -22.16 -11.02 -11.94
N CYS A 268 -22.58 -11.80 -10.95
CA CYS A 268 -21.70 -12.65 -10.15
C CYS A 268 -21.09 -13.80 -10.96
N LYS A 269 -21.82 -14.39 -11.92
CA LYS A 269 -21.34 -15.58 -12.67
C LYS A 269 -20.73 -15.26 -14.02
N THR A 270 -20.99 -14.10 -14.59
CA THR A 270 -20.49 -13.74 -15.93
C THR A 270 -19.60 -12.51 -15.89
N VAL A 271 -19.99 -11.44 -15.20
CA VAL A 271 -19.21 -10.19 -15.21
C VAL A 271 -18.01 -10.27 -14.27
N ALA A 272 -18.24 -10.56 -12.98
CA ALA A 272 -17.21 -10.55 -11.95
C ALA A 272 -15.99 -11.45 -12.26
N PRO A 273 -16.16 -12.73 -12.68
CA PRO A 273 -15.01 -13.59 -12.99
C PRO A 273 -14.20 -13.12 -14.21
N ASN A 274 -14.80 -12.28 -15.07
CA ASN A 274 -14.22 -11.83 -16.32
C ASN A 274 -13.88 -10.32 -16.30
N VAL A 275 -13.97 -9.65 -15.15
CA VAL A 275 -13.78 -8.19 -15.05
C VAL A 275 -12.45 -7.74 -15.66
N LEU A 276 -11.36 -8.42 -15.32
CA LEU A 276 -10.02 -8.14 -15.86
C LEU A 276 -9.94 -8.28 -17.39
N HIS A 277 -10.64 -9.26 -17.97
CA HIS A 277 -10.70 -9.43 -19.42
C HIS A 277 -11.45 -8.27 -20.08
N PHE A 278 -12.53 -7.79 -19.44
CA PHE A 278 -13.25 -6.61 -19.93
C PHE A 278 -12.40 -5.34 -19.84
N LEU A 279 -11.58 -5.19 -18.79
CA LEU A 279 -10.62 -4.07 -18.68
C LEU A 279 -9.60 -4.08 -19.80
N LYS A 280 -8.93 -5.22 -20.01
CA LYS A 280 -7.98 -5.40 -21.11
C LYS A 280 -8.62 -5.15 -22.47
N MET A 281 -9.86 -5.61 -22.65
CA MET A 281 -10.61 -5.37 -23.89
C MET A 281 -10.89 -3.88 -24.10
N LYS A 282 -11.29 -3.15 -23.05
CA LYS A 282 -11.50 -1.70 -23.11
C LYS A 282 -10.20 -0.98 -23.49
N GLU A 283 -9.10 -1.26 -22.81
CA GLU A 283 -7.79 -0.68 -23.10
C GLU A 283 -7.31 -1.01 -24.53
N GLY A 284 -7.57 -2.24 -24.98
CA GLY A 284 -7.28 -2.68 -26.34
C GLY A 284 -8.09 -1.91 -27.39
N ILE A 285 -9.37 -1.67 -27.14
CA ILE A 285 -10.23 -0.82 -27.98
C ILE A 285 -9.69 0.61 -27.99
N GLU A 286 -9.44 1.21 -26.82
CA GLU A 286 -8.90 2.58 -26.73
C GLU A 286 -7.58 2.73 -27.48
N THR A 287 -6.67 1.76 -27.32
CA THR A 287 -5.38 1.71 -28.02
C THR A 287 -5.56 1.57 -29.53
N ALA A 288 -6.43 0.66 -30.01
CA ALA A 288 -6.70 0.45 -31.43
C ALA A 288 -7.23 1.74 -32.10
N PHE A 289 -8.06 2.50 -31.39
CA PHE A 289 -8.59 3.77 -31.86
C PHE A 289 -7.68 4.97 -31.57
N ALA A 290 -6.53 4.78 -30.92
CA ALA A 290 -5.66 5.83 -30.39
C ALA A 290 -6.44 6.88 -29.58
N LEU A 291 -7.44 6.40 -28.82
CA LEU A 291 -8.09 7.19 -27.78
C LEU A 291 -7.07 7.33 -26.66
N LYS A 292 -6.61 8.56 -26.42
CA LYS A 292 -5.81 8.85 -25.24
C LYS A 292 -6.73 8.84 -24.02
N PRO A 293 -6.31 8.26 -22.88
CA PRO A 293 -6.98 8.46 -21.61
C PRO A 293 -7.27 9.94 -21.40
N ARG A 294 -8.48 10.23 -20.92
CA ARG A 294 -8.84 11.61 -20.59
C ARG A 294 -8.14 11.94 -19.28
N GLY A 295 -6.95 12.54 -19.37
CA GLY A 295 -6.24 12.99 -18.18
C GLY A 295 -7.13 13.88 -17.31
N LYS A 296 -7.06 13.68 -16.00
CA LYS A 296 -7.80 14.47 -14.99
C LYS A 296 -7.31 15.92 -14.88
N ALA A 297 -6.31 16.31 -15.68
CA ALA A 297 -5.91 17.70 -15.83
C ALA A 297 -7.14 18.51 -16.26
N HIS A 298 -7.74 19.21 -15.29
CA HIS A 298 -8.69 20.27 -15.57
C HIS A 298 -8.02 21.16 -16.61
N LEU A 299 -8.65 21.23 -17.80
CA LEU A 299 -8.22 22.21 -18.81
C LEU A 299 -8.08 23.52 -18.05
N PRO A 300 -6.88 24.12 -18.02
CA PRO A 300 -6.64 25.29 -17.19
C PRO A 300 -7.75 26.27 -17.52
N THR A 301 -8.52 26.65 -16.49
CA THR A 301 -9.62 27.61 -16.57
C THR A 301 -9.05 29.02 -16.79
N SER A 302 -8.11 29.15 -17.72
CA SER A 302 -7.58 30.41 -18.17
C SER A 302 -8.67 31.07 -19.01
N PRO A 303 -9.13 32.27 -18.65
CA PRO A 303 -10.08 33.03 -19.45
C PRO A 303 -9.46 33.58 -20.74
N GLN A 304 -8.19 33.29 -21.05
CA GLN A 304 -7.62 33.53 -22.38
C GLN A 304 -8.11 32.45 -23.35
N ARG A 305 -9.32 32.74 -23.84
CA ARG A 305 -10.01 32.17 -24.99
C ARG A 305 -9.05 32.06 -26.18
N ASP A 306 -8.35 30.94 -26.29
CA ASP A 306 -7.79 30.52 -27.57
C ASP A 306 -8.97 30.40 -28.55
N PRO A 307 -8.97 31.12 -29.68
CA PRO A 307 -10.14 31.20 -30.58
C PRO A 307 -10.38 29.92 -31.40
N ASN A 308 -9.83 28.78 -30.98
CA ASN A 308 -10.00 27.51 -31.68
C ASN A 308 -10.76 26.48 -30.82
N PRO A 309 -12.11 26.58 -30.74
CA PRO A 309 -12.96 25.68 -29.95
C PRO A 309 -13.06 24.24 -30.50
N SER A 310 -12.16 23.80 -31.38
CA SER A 310 -12.28 22.54 -32.14
C SER A 310 -11.57 21.32 -31.52
N ALA A 311 -10.83 21.48 -30.42
CA ALA A 311 -10.00 20.40 -29.86
C ALA A 311 -10.76 19.15 -29.35
N PRO A 312 -11.97 19.25 -28.75
CA PRO A 312 -12.72 18.04 -28.33
C PRO A 312 -13.38 17.31 -29.50
N VAL A 313 -13.94 18.06 -30.46
CA VAL A 313 -14.67 17.53 -31.62
C VAL A 313 -13.75 16.66 -32.49
N ASN A 314 -12.48 17.04 -32.60
CA ASN A 314 -11.52 16.34 -33.46
C ASN A 314 -11.09 14.95 -32.94
N ARG A 315 -11.29 14.62 -31.65
CA ARG A 315 -10.92 13.28 -31.14
C ARG A 315 -11.94 12.21 -31.51
N PHE A 316 -13.23 12.55 -31.44
CA PHE A 316 -14.30 11.64 -31.83
C PHE A 316 -14.27 11.39 -33.35
N ASP A 317 -14.13 12.46 -34.14
CA ASP A 317 -14.04 12.37 -35.59
C ASP A 317 -12.83 11.54 -36.05
N ARG A 318 -11.69 11.67 -35.36
CA ARG A 318 -10.50 10.86 -35.64
C ARG A 318 -10.70 9.38 -35.29
N GLY A 319 -11.37 9.09 -34.17
CA GLY A 319 -11.75 7.73 -33.81
C GLY A 319 -12.69 7.12 -34.85
N TYR A 320 -13.70 7.89 -35.29
CA TYR A 320 -14.66 7.49 -36.31
C TYR A 320 -13.99 7.26 -37.67
N GLN A 321 -13.12 8.17 -38.13
CA GLN A 321 -12.35 8.00 -39.36
C GLN A 321 -11.52 6.72 -39.35
N ARG A 322 -10.84 6.41 -38.23
CA ARG A 322 -10.11 5.14 -38.09
C ARG A 322 -11.00 3.92 -38.17
N LEU A 323 -12.21 4.03 -37.60
CA LEU A 323 -13.21 2.98 -37.66
C LEU A 323 -13.65 2.72 -39.11
N ASP A 324 -13.86 3.79 -39.88
CA ASP A 324 -14.19 3.76 -41.32
C ASP A 324 -13.02 3.28 -42.20
N GLU A 325 -11.77 3.56 -41.80
CA GLU A 325 -10.53 3.06 -42.41
C GLU A 325 -10.31 1.55 -42.21
N GLY A 326 -11.26 0.83 -41.59
CA GLY A 326 -11.21 -0.62 -41.43
C GLY A 326 -10.44 -1.09 -40.20
N LYS A 327 -10.04 -0.20 -39.27
CA LYS A 327 -9.38 -0.60 -38.02
C LYS A 327 -10.23 -1.53 -37.16
N MET A 328 -11.56 -1.40 -37.25
CA MET A 328 -12.47 -2.34 -36.57
C MET A 328 -12.33 -3.75 -37.16
N ALA A 329 -12.23 -3.89 -38.48
CA ALA A 329 -12.03 -5.19 -39.12
C ALA A 329 -10.67 -5.80 -38.73
N GLU A 330 -9.61 -4.99 -38.69
CA GLU A 330 -8.28 -5.43 -38.22
C GLU A 330 -8.32 -5.88 -36.75
N PHE A 331 -8.99 -5.12 -35.88
CA PHE A 331 -9.17 -5.47 -34.48
C PHE A 331 -9.94 -6.79 -34.32
N LEU A 332 -11.10 -6.91 -34.99
CA LEU A 332 -11.92 -8.13 -34.95
C LEU A 332 -11.15 -9.36 -35.48
N GLN A 333 -10.34 -9.18 -36.53
CA GLN A 333 -9.49 -10.23 -37.06
C GLN A 333 -8.46 -10.68 -36.01
N ARG A 334 -7.72 -9.75 -35.39
CA ARG A 334 -6.75 -10.08 -34.35
C ARG A 334 -7.40 -10.74 -33.12
N SER A 335 -8.58 -10.27 -32.72
CA SER A 335 -9.34 -10.87 -31.63
C SER A 335 -9.80 -12.29 -31.97
N ALA A 336 -10.19 -12.55 -33.22
CA ALA A 336 -10.52 -13.90 -33.68
C ALA A 336 -9.29 -14.81 -33.70
N GLU A 337 -8.15 -14.35 -34.22
CA GLU A 337 -6.88 -15.08 -34.21
C GLU A 337 -6.43 -15.41 -32.78
N TYR A 338 -6.61 -14.48 -31.83
CA TYR A 338 -6.33 -14.73 -30.42
C TYR A 338 -7.28 -15.77 -29.80
N ALA A 339 -8.57 -15.73 -30.14
CA ALA A 339 -9.54 -16.72 -29.65
C ALA A 339 -9.23 -18.13 -30.18
N GLU A 340 -8.76 -18.26 -31.41
CA GLU A 340 -8.28 -19.53 -31.98
C GLU A 340 -7.04 -20.04 -31.23
N LEU A 341 -6.07 -19.16 -30.93
CA LEU A 341 -4.88 -19.53 -30.16
C LEU A 341 -5.23 -20.05 -28.76
N VAL A 342 -6.19 -19.42 -28.07
CA VAL A 342 -6.66 -19.87 -26.76
C VAL A 342 -7.34 -21.24 -26.86
N GLN A 343 -8.17 -21.47 -27.87
CA GLN A 343 -8.78 -22.78 -28.11
C GLN A 343 -7.73 -23.87 -28.35
N ASP A 344 -6.68 -23.57 -29.11
CA ASP A 344 -5.57 -24.51 -29.35
C ASP A 344 -4.80 -24.81 -28.06
N MET A 345 -4.56 -23.82 -27.20
CA MET A 345 -3.93 -24.01 -25.89
C MET A 345 -4.78 -24.92 -24.98
N GLU A 346 -6.10 -24.75 -24.95
CA GLU A 346 -7.01 -25.61 -24.20
C GLU A 346 -7.04 -27.03 -24.77
N ALA A 347 -7.04 -27.18 -26.09
CA ALA A 347 -6.99 -28.49 -26.76
C ALA A 347 -5.68 -29.22 -26.42
N MET A 348 -4.55 -28.52 -26.43
CA MET A 348 -3.25 -29.07 -26.01
C MET A 348 -3.28 -29.52 -24.56
N ARG A 349 -3.79 -28.68 -23.64
CA ARG A 349 -3.93 -29.01 -22.21
C ARG A 349 -4.77 -30.26 -21.99
N ASN A 350 -5.90 -30.37 -22.69
CA ASN A 350 -6.79 -31.53 -22.59
C ASN A 350 -6.18 -32.79 -23.23
N SER A 351 -5.31 -32.65 -24.25
CA SER A 351 -4.62 -33.78 -24.87
C SER A 351 -3.41 -34.26 -24.06
N SER A 352 -2.77 -33.37 -23.29
CA SER A 352 -1.61 -33.66 -22.45
C SER A 352 -1.98 -34.22 -21.07
N SER A 353 -3.26 -34.38 -20.74
CA SER A 353 -3.67 -35.18 -19.58
C SER A 353 -3.39 -36.66 -19.87
N VAL A 354 -2.10 -37.04 -19.79
CA VAL A 354 -1.70 -38.44 -19.83
C VAL A 354 -2.37 -39.10 -18.62
N PRO A 355 -3.19 -40.14 -18.82
CA PRO A 355 -3.74 -40.89 -17.70
C PRO A 355 -2.57 -41.40 -16.86
N ALA A 356 -2.51 -40.98 -15.60
CA ALA A 356 -1.42 -41.31 -14.69
C ALA A 356 -1.14 -42.82 -14.75
N PRO A 357 0.04 -43.25 -15.23
CA PRO A 357 0.33 -44.66 -15.40
C PRO A 357 0.70 -45.24 -14.03
N GLY A 358 -0.27 -45.86 -13.35
CA GLY A 358 0.03 -46.74 -12.21
C GLY A 358 -0.90 -46.63 -11.00
N ALA A 359 -2.17 -46.96 -11.16
CA ALA A 359 -3.04 -47.35 -10.03
C ALA A 359 -3.61 -48.78 -10.17
N ASP A 360 -3.02 -49.60 -11.04
CA ASP A 360 -3.27 -51.04 -11.08
C ASP A 360 -2.03 -51.75 -10.53
N ILE A 361 -2.07 -52.17 -9.26
CA ILE A 361 -1.45 -53.41 -8.72
C ILE A 361 -1.90 -53.56 -7.25
N LEU A 362 -2.76 -54.57 -7.04
CA LEU A 362 -3.08 -55.34 -5.83
C LEU A 362 -4.09 -54.78 -4.80
N SER A 363 -5.34 -55.23 -4.93
CA SER A 363 -6.15 -55.68 -3.79
C SER A 363 -7.02 -56.88 -4.19
N PRO A 364 -7.02 -57.99 -3.43
CA PRO A 364 -7.77 -59.19 -3.78
C PRO A 364 -9.25 -59.08 -3.40
N GLU A 365 -10.07 -59.78 -4.17
CA GLU A 365 -11.52 -59.90 -4.06
C GLU A 365 -12.03 -60.12 -2.62
N LEU A 366 -12.93 -59.25 -2.17
CA LEU A 366 -13.91 -59.56 -1.14
C LEU A 366 -15.28 -59.08 -1.60
N ASN A 367 -16.12 -60.05 -1.97
CA ASN A 367 -17.52 -59.91 -2.35
C ASN A 367 -18.32 -59.19 -1.26
N SER A 368 -19.10 -58.17 -1.64
CA SER A 368 -20.46 -57.90 -1.12
C SER A 368 -21.18 -56.85 -1.99
N PRO A 369 -22.50 -56.98 -2.21
CA PRO A 369 -23.27 -56.02 -3.00
C PRO A 369 -23.88 -54.96 -2.09
N THR A 370 -23.78 -53.68 -2.45
CA THR A 370 -24.81 -52.68 -2.13
C THR A 370 -24.57 -51.41 -2.94
N SER A 371 -25.61 -51.02 -3.65
CA SER A 371 -25.84 -49.74 -4.29
C SER A 371 -25.66 -48.59 -3.28
N SER A 372 -24.71 -47.70 -3.54
CA SER A 372 -24.56 -46.44 -2.82
C SER A 372 -24.15 -45.33 -3.79
N THR A 373 -25.14 -44.48 -4.07
CA THR A 373 -25.04 -43.16 -4.69
C THR A 373 -24.03 -42.29 -3.93
N ASN A 374 -23.02 -41.74 -4.61
CA ASN A 374 -22.15 -40.72 -4.05
C ASN A 374 -22.78 -39.32 -4.22
N PRO A 375 -22.79 -38.48 -3.17
CA PRO A 375 -23.36 -37.14 -3.19
C PRO A 375 -22.26 -36.09 -3.43
N PHE A 376 -22.43 -35.25 -4.45
CA PHE A 376 -21.91 -33.88 -4.44
C PHE A 376 -23.13 -32.96 -4.60
N PRO A 377 -23.30 -31.91 -3.78
CA PRO A 377 -24.53 -31.13 -3.76
C PRO A 377 -24.59 -30.18 -4.96
N ASP A 378 -25.58 -30.43 -5.82
CA ASP A 378 -26.12 -29.47 -6.78
C ASP A 378 -26.88 -28.38 -5.99
N TRP A 379 -26.33 -27.17 -5.96
CA TRP A 379 -26.91 -26.00 -5.28
C TRP A 379 -27.94 -25.24 -6.14
N SER A 380 -28.49 -25.85 -7.19
CA SER A 380 -29.40 -25.18 -8.11
C SER A 380 -30.75 -25.86 -8.28
N GLN A 381 -31.45 -26.12 -7.17
CA GLN A 381 -32.91 -26.34 -7.10
C GLN A 381 -33.28 -26.51 -5.62
N THR A 382 -34.07 -25.64 -4.97
CA THR A 382 -35.53 -25.65 -5.08
C THR A 382 -36.09 -24.50 -4.22
N ASN A 383 -36.88 -23.63 -4.82
CA ASN A 383 -37.88 -22.81 -4.12
C ASN A 383 -39.21 -23.57 -4.17
N GLN A 384 -39.78 -23.97 -3.02
CA GLN A 384 -41.18 -23.71 -2.60
C GLN A 384 -41.60 -24.52 -1.34
N PRO A 385 -42.62 -24.05 -0.58
CA PRO A 385 -42.67 -24.18 0.87
C PRO A 385 -43.73 -25.17 1.40
N ALA A 386 -43.50 -25.76 2.57
CA ALA A 386 -44.57 -26.27 3.44
C ALA A 386 -44.14 -26.47 4.91
N SER A 387 -44.61 -25.57 5.78
CA SER A 387 -45.29 -25.83 7.07
C SER A 387 -44.68 -26.75 8.15
N ARG A 388 -44.42 -26.13 9.32
CA ARG A 388 -44.43 -26.64 10.74
C ARG A 388 -43.27 -27.59 11.10
N ARG A 389 -42.58 -27.50 12.24
CA ARG A 389 -42.90 -27.02 13.60
C ARG A 389 -41.59 -26.88 14.40
N SER A 390 -41.46 -25.79 15.16
CA SER A 390 -40.86 -25.69 16.51
C SER A 390 -39.58 -26.47 16.85
N ALA A 391 -38.43 -25.79 16.90
CA ALA A 391 -37.53 -25.88 18.04
C ALA A 391 -36.65 -24.62 18.14
N ARG A 392 -36.51 -24.19 19.39
CA ARG A 392 -35.85 -23.00 19.90
C ARG A 392 -34.34 -23.24 19.98
N SER A 393 -33.54 -22.41 19.33
CA SER A 393 -32.14 -22.18 19.73
C SER A 393 -31.73 -20.74 19.45
N THR A 394 -30.92 -20.23 20.36
CA THR A 394 -30.47 -18.87 20.57
C THR A 394 -29.55 -18.38 19.45
N ALA A 395 -29.92 -17.28 18.81
CA ALA A 395 -29.12 -16.60 17.79
C ALA A 395 -28.09 -15.67 18.46
N SER A 396 -26.82 -15.93 18.18
CA SER A 396 -25.72 -14.99 18.33
C SER A 396 -25.85 -13.91 17.25
N LYS A 397 -25.76 -12.66 17.68
CA LYS A 397 -25.96 -11.45 16.88
C LYS A 397 -24.64 -11.16 16.15
N ALA A 398 -24.57 -11.41 14.84
CA ALA A 398 -23.51 -10.88 13.99
C ALA A 398 -23.83 -9.39 13.73
N ALA A 399 -22.94 -8.51 14.16
CA ALA A 399 -23.04 -7.08 13.93
C ALA A 399 -22.57 -6.78 12.50
N SER A 400 -23.47 -6.24 11.69
CA SER A 400 -23.18 -5.64 10.39
C SER A 400 -22.40 -4.34 10.61
N LEU A 401 -21.17 -4.28 10.09
CA LEU A 401 -20.38 -3.06 9.96
C LEU A 401 -21.08 -2.13 8.97
N ALA A 402 -21.66 -1.04 9.48
CA ALA A 402 -22.08 0.10 8.66
C ALA A 402 -20.84 0.98 8.45
N ALA A 403 -20.41 1.10 7.20
CA ALA A 403 -19.39 2.07 6.80
C ALA A 403 -19.99 3.48 6.90
N ASP A 404 -19.47 4.27 7.83
CA ASP A 404 -19.80 5.69 7.97
C ASP A 404 -18.99 6.46 6.92
N SER A 405 -19.68 6.99 5.91
CA SER A 405 -19.08 7.67 4.76
C SER A 405 -18.53 9.04 5.19
N VAL A 406 -17.22 9.14 5.35
CA VAL A 406 -16.51 10.42 5.48
C VAL A 406 -16.34 11.01 4.07
N GLU A 407 -17.27 11.87 3.67
CA GLU A 407 -17.13 12.72 2.49
C GLU A 407 -16.00 13.74 2.72
N GLY A 408 -14.91 13.66 1.94
CA GLY A 408 -13.87 14.69 1.97
C GLY A 408 -12.47 14.31 1.50
N TRP A 409 -12.24 13.13 0.95
CA TRP A 409 -10.93 12.77 0.39
C TRP A 409 -10.89 13.11 -1.10
N ASP A 410 -10.00 14.02 -1.46
CA ASP A 410 -9.72 14.46 -2.83
C ASP A 410 -9.09 13.29 -3.59
N ASP A 411 -9.92 12.53 -4.33
CA ASP A 411 -9.61 11.36 -5.15
C ASP A 411 -8.62 11.68 -6.30
N LYS A 412 -7.35 11.89 -5.93
CA LYS A 412 -6.24 11.82 -6.88
C LYS A 412 -5.95 10.36 -7.18
N ASP A 413 -6.55 9.93 -8.27
CA ASP A 413 -6.30 8.65 -8.92
C ASP A 413 -4.88 8.63 -9.49
N HIS A 414 -4.03 7.83 -8.84
CA HIS A 414 -2.63 7.62 -9.20
C HIS A 414 -2.44 6.48 -10.21
N SER A 415 -3.52 5.86 -10.73
CA SER A 415 -3.41 4.72 -11.66
C SER A 415 -2.75 5.05 -13.01
N ASP A 416 -2.62 6.33 -13.35
CA ASP A 416 -1.98 6.82 -14.59
C ASP A 416 -0.45 7.04 -14.47
N GLU A 417 0.15 6.94 -13.28
CA GLU A 417 1.61 7.02 -13.12
C GLU A 417 2.27 5.72 -13.56
N VAL A 418 2.58 5.62 -14.86
CA VAL A 418 3.41 4.54 -15.41
C VAL A 418 4.78 4.59 -14.74
N LEU A 419 4.96 3.74 -13.73
CA LEU A 419 6.26 3.46 -13.14
C LEU A 419 7.15 2.85 -14.22
N VAL A 420 8.13 3.63 -14.70
CA VAL A 420 9.18 3.13 -15.58
C VAL A 420 10.09 2.27 -14.71
N SER A 421 9.87 0.96 -14.71
CA SER A 421 10.76 -0.01 -14.07
C SER A 421 12.17 0.17 -14.62
N GLY A 422 13.10 0.59 -13.75
CA GLY A 422 14.50 0.83 -14.07
C GLY A 422 15.35 -0.45 -14.09
N SER A 423 14.76 -1.64 -14.15
CA SER A 423 15.48 -2.92 -14.10
C SER A 423 15.57 -3.57 -15.49
N ASP A 424 16.56 -3.16 -16.30
CA ASP A 424 17.00 -3.92 -17.49
C ASP A 424 17.86 -5.17 -17.10
N LEU A 425 17.75 -5.66 -15.87
CA LEU A 425 18.42 -6.89 -15.44
C LEU A 425 17.54 -8.07 -15.82
N ALA A 426 17.97 -8.82 -16.84
CA ALA A 426 17.36 -10.08 -17.22
C ALA A 426 17.45 -11.06 -16.04
N VAL A 427 16.30 -11.34 -15.44
CA VAL A 427 16.13 -12.36 -14.41
C VAL A 427 16.31 -13.73 -15.06
N SER A 428 17.27 -14.54 -14.58
CA SER A 428 17.45 -15.92 -15.06
C SER A 428 16.83 -16.90 -14.07
N THR A 429 15.97 -17.77 -14.57
CA THR A 429 15.45 -18.94 -13.85
C THR A 429 16.37 -20.14 -14.05
N ASP A 430 16.61 -20.91 -13.00
CA ASP A 430 17.32 -22.17 -13.06
C ASP A 430 16.48 -23.19 -13.86
N PRO A 431 16.99 -23.72 -14.98
CA PRO A 431 16.25 -24.62 -15.85
C PRO A 431 15.91 -25.98 -15.20
N GLU A 432 16.58 -26.39 -14.11
CA GLU A 432 16.29 -27.67 -13.45
C GLU A 432 15.22 -27.56 -12.38
N THR A 433 15.18 -26.45 -11.65
CA THR A 433 14.29 -26.25 -10.49
C THR A 433 13.10 -25.33 -10.79
N GLY A 434 13.18 -24.52 -11.85
CA GLY A 434 12.20 -23.47 -12.15
C GLY A 434 12.24 -22.28 -11.19
N ARG A 435 13.15 -22.29 -10.20
CA ARG A 435 13.37 -21.20 -9.25
C ARG A 435 14.18 -20.09 -9.88
N LEU A 436 14.05 -18.87 -9.36
CA LEU A 436 14.93 -17.78 -9.74
C LEU A 436 16.37 -18.15 -9.33
N CYS A 437 17.37 -17.96 -10.19
CA CYS A 437 18.77 -18.24 -9.86
C CYS A 437 19.33 -17.37 -8.71
N ASP A 438 18.48 -16.53 -8.11
CA ASP A 438 18.76 -15.60 -7.03
C ASP A 438 17.83 -15.84 -5.84
N ASP A 439 17.48 -17.09 -5.50
CA ASP A 439 16.84 -17.38 -4.21
C ASP A 439 17.77 -16.87 -3.08
N TRP A 440 17.30 -15.85 -2.35
CA TRP A 440 18.16 -14.98 -1.52
C TRP A 440 18.57 -15.57 -0.17
N TYR A 441 17.99 -16.71 0.21
CA TYR A 441 18.36 -17.40 1.44
C TYR A 441 18.26 -18.91 1.23
N GLU A 442 19.35 -19.63 1.51
CA GLU A 442 19.21 -21.01 1.94
C GLU A 442 18.34 -21.00 3.21
N PRO A 443 17.37 -21.91 3.39
CA PRO A 443 16.51 -21.93 4.58
C PRO A 443 17.29 -21.83 5.91
N ALA A 444 18.50 -22.41 5.94
CA ALA A 444 19.42 -22.33 7.07
C ALA A 444 19.97 -20.91 7.36
N ASP A 445 20.15 -20.07 6.33
CA ASP A 445 20.63 -18.69 6.48
C ASP A 445 19.51 -17.78 7.00
N PHE A 446 18.26 -18.06 6.64
CA PHE A 446 17.09 -17.35 7.17
C PHE A 446 16.85 -17.70 8.65
N GLU A 447 16.97 -18.98 9.00
CA GLU A 447 16.83 -19.46 10.38
C GLU A 447 17.95 -18.93 11.29
N ALA A 448 19.19 -18.87 10.79
CA ALA A 448 20.32 -18.25 11.49
C ALA A 448 20.15 -16.72 11.68
N LEU A 449 19.53 -16.03 10.71
CA LEU A 449 19.20 -14.61 10.83
C LEU A 449 18.12 -14.38 11.91
N LEU A 450 17.13 -15.26 11.98
CA LEU A 450 16.09 -15.22 13.02
C LEU A 450 16.68 -15.50 14.40
N GLU A 451 17.57 -16.49 14.53
CA GLU A 451 18.25 -16.81 15.79
C GLU A 451 19.25 -15.71 16.22
N GLN A 452 19.84 -14.97 15.27
CA GLN A 452 20.70 -13.82 15.60
C GLN A 452 19.90 -12.61 16.11
N ILE A 453 18.67 -12.41 15.63
CA ILE A 453 17.84 -11.25 15.97
C ILE A 453 16.94 -11.54 17.20
N PHE A 454 16.50 -12.79 17.35
CA PHE A 454 15.52 -13.21 18.35
C PHE A 454 15.95 -14.44 19.16
N GLY A 455 17.21 -14.88 19.02
CA GLY A 455 17.78 -15.85 19.93
C GLY A 455 17.64 -15.34 21.36
N PRO A 456 17.44 -16.24 22.34
CA PRO A 456 17.31 -15.85 23.73
C PRO A 456 18.50 -14.94 24.07
N GLU A 457 18.22 -13.69 24.44
CA GLU A 457 19.24 -12.86 25.06
C GLU A 457 19.77 -13.69 26.23
N ASP A 458 21.04 -14.06 26.17
CA ASP A 458 21.69 -14.83 27.22
C ASP A 458 21.36 -14.12 28.54
N GLU A 459 20.48 -14.72 29.35
CA GLU A 459 20.29 -14.41 30.76
C GLU A 459 21.62 -14.77 31.45
N ALA A 460 22.63 -13.92 31.22
CA ALA A 460 23.93 -14.04 31.82
C ALA A 460 23.78 -13.63 33.29
N ASP A 461 23.46 -14.63 34.12
CA ASP A 461 23.89 -14.78 35.51
C ASP A 461 24.07 -13.46 36.30
N GLU A 462 22.96 -12.84 36.69
CA GLU A 462 22.93 -11.99 37.90
C GLU A 462 22.86 -12.89 39.16
N GLU A 463 23.87 -13.74 39.36
CA GLU A 463 24.17 -14.33 40.68
C GLU A 463 25.53 -13.80 41.15
N SER A 464 25.57 -12.52 41.52
CA SER A 464 26.65 -12.02 42.34
C SER A 464 26.12 -11.12 43.45
N GLU A 465 26.53 -11.48 44.67
CA GLU A 465 26.63 -10.66 45.89
C GLU A 465 25.47 -10.77 46.89
N ASP A 466 25.73 -11.53 47.96
CA ASP A 466 25.56 -11.06 49.35
C ASP A 466 26.31 -12.03 50.31
N GLU A 467 27.65 -11.96 50.32
CA GLU A 467 28.44 -12.39 51.47
C GLU A 467 28.84 -11.13 52.26
N GLU A 468 28.05 -10.83 53.29
CA GLU A 468 28.42 -9.83 54.31
C GLU A 468 29.66 -10.29 55.10
N PRO A 469 30.70 -9.45 55.26
CA PRO A 469 31.79 -9.76 56.18
C PRO A 469 31.36 -9.50 57.63
N GLU A 470 31.29 -10.56 58.44
CA GLU A 470 31.21 -10.49 59.91
C GLU A 470 32.33 -9.60 60.46
N SER A 471 31.97 -8.42 60.96
CA SER A 471 32.87 -7.56 61.71
C SER A 471 32.92 -8.02 63.17
N ASP A 472 34.02 -8.69 63.53
CA ASP A 472 34.40 -8.97 64.93
C ASP A 472 34.63 -7.65 65.70
N GLU A 473 33.72 -7.32 66.60
CA GLU A 473 33.92 -6.27 67.61
C GLU A 473 34.77 -6.83 68.78
N PRO A 474 35.87 -6.16 69.18
CA PRO A 474 36.58 -6.52 70.40
C PRO A 474 35.92 -5.88 71.64
N GLU A 475 35.39 -6.73 72.52
CA GLU A 475 35.03 -6.37 73.89
C GLU A 475 36.24 -5.75 74.62
N SER A 476 36.09 -4.49 75.01
CA SER A 476 36.96 -3.85 75.99
C SER A 476 36.12 -3.05 76.98
N GLU A 477 35.55 -3.75 77.96
CA GLU A 477 35.07 -3.09 79.18
C GLU A 477 36.15 -3.16 80.27
N SER A 478 36.66 -1.97 80.55
CA SER A 478 37.59 -1.61 81.59
C SER A 478 36.94 -1.63 82.97
N GLU A 479 37.70 -2.12 83.94
CA GLU A 479 37.52 -1.92 85.39
C GLU A 479 37.43 -0.43 85.76
N GLY A 480 36.59 -0.09 86.75
CA GLY A 480 36.82 1.07 87.63
C GLY A 480 35.58 1.84 88.10
N GLU A 481 34.95 1.41 89.21
CA GLU A 481 34.89 2.09 90.54
C GLU A 481 33.85 1.44 91.48
#